data_AF-A0A0F9GPF4-F1
#
_entry.id   AF-A0A0F9GPF4-F1
#
_cell.length_a   1.000
_cell.length_b   1.000
_cell.length_c   1.000
_cell.angle_alpha   90.00
_cell.angle_beta   90.00
_cell.angle_gamma   90.00
#
_symmetry.space_group_name_H-M   'P 1'
#
loop_
_entity.id
_entity.type
_entity.pdbx_description
1 polymer ?
#
loop_
_entity_poly.entity_id
_entity_poly.type
_entity_poly.pdbx_seq_one_letter_code
_entity_poly.pdbx_strand_id
1 'polypeptide(L)'
;MGLTRVDFQRLLSQEVFLEGMAANDVRSLWRRLRGNAVVEDIDRRLCSDPQSIRELCEFVSELLNEEYDTHYRHPDDMAICAALVVLERSPISHARNLFSRLQTLKERSLVWVQRIAEYCDARFVPCDCTRIVLQRAGPADGTTILLVGACIVRPGAPVDASDSTQRIVA
;
A
#
# COMPACT_ATOMS: atom_id res chain seq x y z
N MET A 1 1.66 18.34 -1.00
CA MET A 1 2.72 17.93 -1.94
C MET A 1 2.79 16.41 -1.88
N GLY A 2 2.74 15.73 -3.02
CA GLY A 2 2.88 14.28 -3.10
C GLY A 2 4.29 13.83 -2.69
N LEU A 3 4.44 12.55 -2.34
CA LEU A 3 5.76 11.93 -2.22
C LEU A 3 6.39 11.84 -3.60
N THR A 4 7.69 12.05 -3.65
CA THR A 4 8.47 11.96 -4.89
C THR A 4 9.52 10.87 -4.77
N ARG A 5 10.18 10.55 -5.89
CA ARG A 5 11.38 9.69 -5.92
C ARG A 5 12.40 9.99 -4.82
N VAL A 6 12.63 11.26 -4.49
CA VAL A 6 13.59 11.67 -3.44
C VAL A 6 13.13 11.19 -2.07
N ASP A 7 11.82 11.19 -1.80
CA ASP A 7 11.28 10.62 -0.56
C ASP A 7 11.48 9.10 -0.52
N PHE A 8 11.30 8.40 -1.65
CA PHE A 8 11.46 6.94 -1.73
C PHE A 8 12.91 6.47 -1.62
N GLN A 9 13.89 7.29 -2.02
CA GLN A 9 15.31 7.00 -1.80
C GLN A 9 15.65 6.80 -0.32
N ARG A 10 14.84 7.32 0.62
CA ARG A 10 15.01 7.07 2.06
C ARG A 10 14.84 5.59 2.42
N LEU A 11 14.14 4.80 1.60
CA LEU A 11 14.01 3.35 1.78
C LEU A 11 15.34 2.61 1.59
N LEU A 12 16.32 3.22 0.91
CA LEU A 12 17.69 2.71 0.77
C LEU A 12 18.58 3.06 1.98
N SER A 13 18.01 3.68 3.02
CA SER A 13 18.79 4.07 4.20
C SER A 13 19.34 2.86 4.95
N GLN A 14 20.48 3.07 5.62
CA GLN A 14 21.12 2.05 6.44
C GLN A 14 20.21 1.55 7.57
N GLU A 15 19.32 2.40 8.09
CA GLU A 15 18.36 2.02 9.13
C GLU A 15 17.38 0.94 8.66
N VAL A 16 16.80 1.13 7.47
CA VAL A 16 15.89 0.16 6.85
C VAL A 16 16.62 -1.15 6.55
N PHE A 17 17.85 -1.05 6.04
CA PHE A 17 18.68 -2.22 5.78
C PHE A 17 18.96 -3.03 7.05
N LEU A 18 19.42 -2.39 8.13
CA LEU A 18 19.74 -3.07 9.39
C LEU A 18 18.51 -3.73 10.02
N GLU A 19 17.35 -3.08 10.00
CA GLU A 19 16.10 -3.68 10.48
C GLU A 19 15.68 -4.91 9.66
N GLY A 20 15.81 -4.82 8.33
CA GLY A 20 15.53 -5.95 7.44
C GLY A 20 16.47 -7.14 7.65
N MET A 21 17.76 -6.86 7.88
CA MET A 21 18.77 -7.88 8.17
C MET A 21 18.54 -8.59 9.51
N ALA A 22 17.99 -7.89 10.51
CA ALA A 22 17.69 -8.45 11.83
C ALA A 22 16.48 -9.41 11.85
N ALA A 23 15.81 -9.63 10.71
CA ALA A 23 14.68 -10.52 10.60
C ALA A 23 15.08 -11.98 10.34
N ASN A 24 14.47 -12.88 11.12
CA ASN A 24 14.67 -14.33 11.02
C ASN A 24 13.61 -15.03 10.16
N ASP A 25 12.46 -14.40 9.96
CA ASP A 25 11.33 -14.90 9.18
C ASP A 25 10.52 -13.74 8.57
N VAL A 26 9.62 -14.06 7.64
CA VAL A 26 8.84 -13.10 6.85
C VAL A 26 7.94 -12.23 7.73
N ARG A 27 7.34 -12.81 8.76
CA ARG A 27 6.45 -12.08 9.69
C ARG A 27 7.27 -11.14 10.58
N SER A 28 8.45 -11.57 11.01
CA SER A 28 9.40 -10.71 11.72
C SER A 28 9.89 -9.56 10.83
N LEU A 29 10.21 -9.84 9.55
CA LEU A 29 10.63 -8.82 8.58
C LEU A 29 9.54 -7.76 8.41
N TRP A 30 8.33 -8.20 8.11
CA TRP A 30 7.16 -7.34 7.98
C TRP A 30 6.96 -6.45 9.22
N ARG A 31 7.02 -7.03 10.42
CA ARG A 31 6.79 -6.29 11.67
C ARG A 31 7.87 -5.23 11.91
N ARG A 32 9.14 -5.57 11.67
CA ARG A 32 10.28 -4.67 11.86
C ARG A 32 10.24 -3.52 10.87
N LEU A 33 10.11 -3.82 9.58
CA LEU A 33 10.02 -2.80 8.55
C LEU A 33 8.81 -1.90 8.77
N ARG A 34 7.66 -2.47 9.16
CA ARG A 34 6.46 -1.67 9.46
C ARG A 34 6.64 -0.73 10.64
N GLY A 35 7.45 -1.09 11.63
CA GLY A 35 7.78 -0.24 12.78
C GLY A 35 8.97 0.69 12.55
N ASN A 36 9.56 0.68 11.36
CA ASN A 36 10.67 1.56 11.03
C ASN A 36 10.16 2.99 10.76
N ALA A 37 10.83 4.00 11.32
CA ALA A 37 10.37 5.38 11.25
C ALA A 37 10.28 5.93 9.81
N VAL A 38 11.18 5.51 8.91
CA VAL A 38 11.15 5.90 7.50
C VAL A 38 9.93 5.31 6.81
N VAL A 39 9.68 4.01 7.03
CA VAL A 39 8.56 3.27 6.42
C VAL A 39 7.22 3.81 6.92
N GLU A 40 7.08 4.09 8.22
CA GLU A 40 5.88 4.68 8.81
C GLU A 40 5.60 6.10 8.30
N ASP A 41 6.64 6.90 8.04
CA ASP A 41 6.48 8.23 7.44
C ASP A 41 5.95 8.15 6.01
N ILE A 42 6.53 7.25 5.20
CA ILE A 42 6.09 7.04 3.81
C ILE A 42 4.66 6.47 3.78
N ASP A 43 4.33 5.45 4.59
CA ASP A 43 2.98 4.86 4.66
C ASP A 43 1.90 5.90 4.97
N ARG A 44 2.15 6.75 5.98
CA ARG A 44 1.22 7.82 6.37
C ARG A 44 0.99 8.85 5.27
N ARG A 45 2.03 9.18 4.50
CA ARG A 45 1.98 10.16 3.42
C ARG A 45 1.42 9.57 2.11
N LEU A 46 1.54 8.25 1.92
CA LEU A 46 1.14 7.57 0.68
C LEU A 46 -0.37 7.30 0.57
N CYS A 47 -1.06 7.08 1.70
CA CYS A 47 -2.44 6.56 1.78
C CYS A 47 -3.52 7.29 0.95
N SER A 48 -3.24 8.42 0.32
CA SER A 48 -4.23 9.24 -0.38
C SER A 48 -3.83 9.72 -1.78
N ASP A 49 -2.65 9.36 -2.30
CA ASP A 49 -2.17 9.89 -3.59
C ASP A 49 -1.83 8.81 -4.63
N PRO A 50 -2.67 8.65 -5.67
CA PRO A 50 -2.41 7.72 -6.77
C PRO A 50 -1.15 7.99 -7.58
N GLN A 51 -0.66 9.24 -7.60
CA GLN A 51 0.59 9.56 -8.30
C GLN A 51 1.78 9.04 -7.50
N SER A 52 1.86 9.37 -6.21
CA SER A 52 2.89 8.86 -5.30
C SER A 52 2.96 7.32 -5.29
N ILE A 53 1.82 6.63 -5.35
CA ILE A 53 1.78 5.15 -5.41
C ILE A 53 2.40 4.62 -6.71
N ARG A 54 2.14 5.28 -7.84
CA ARG A 54 2.74 4.91 -9.13
C ARG A 54 4.25 5.13 -9.10
N GLU A 55 4.69 6.28 -8.58
CA GLU A 55 6.12 6.58 -8.45
C GLU A 55 6.84 5.59 -7.52
N LEU A 56 6.19 5.13 -6.43
CA LEU A 56 6.75 4.07 -5.58
C LEU A 56 6.86 2.73 -6.34
N CYS A 57 5.88 2.38 -7.17
CA CYS A 57 5.94 1.17 -7.99
C CYS A 57 7.02 1.25 -9.08
N GLU A 58 7.22 2.41 -9.68
CA GLU A 58 8.30 2.69 -10.63
C GLU A 58 9.66 2.57 -9.95
N PHE A 59 9.82 3.16 -8.76
CA PHE A 59 11.02 3.02 -7.94
C PHE A 59 11.37 1.56 -7.65
N VAL A 60 10.40 0.73 -7.23
CA VAL A 60 10.63 -0.72 -7.05
C VAL A 60 11.04 -1.39 -8.35
N SER A 61 10.39 -1.04 -9.47
CA SER A 61 10.70 -1.64 -10.78
C SER A 61 12.12 -1.29 -11.24
N GLU A 62 12.60 -0.09 -10.95
CA GLU A 62 13.98 0.30 -11.25
C GLU A 62 15.00 -0.48 -10.42
N LEU A 63 14.79 -0.59 -9.11
CA LEU A 63 15.68 -1.37 -8.23
C LEU A 63 15.77 -2.84 -8.67
N LEU A 64 14.69 -3.43 -9.17
CA LEU A 64 14.68 -4.79 -9.70
C LEU A 64 15.48 -4.96 -11.00
N ASN A 65 15.69 -3.88 -11.77
CA ASN A 65 16.43 -3.91 -13.02
C ASN A 65 17.92 -3.57 -12.83
N GLU A 66 18.33 -3.12 -11.64
CA GLU A 66 19.74 -2.88 -11.34
C GLU A 66 20.48 -4.22 -11.18
N GLU A 67 21.70 -4.28 -11.72
CA GLU A 67 22.56 -5.45 -11.51
C GLU A 67 23.14 -5.39 -10.10
N TYR A 68 22.84 -6.37 -9.26
CA TYR A 68 23.44 -6.49 -7.93
C TYR A 68 23.89 -7.91 -7.60
N ASP A 69 24.80 -8.00 -6.62
CA ASP A 69 25.42 -9.26 -6.22
C ASP A 69 24.39 -10.19 -5.57
N THR A 70 24.10 -11.30 -6.24
CA THR A 70 23.12 -12.29 -5.81
C THR A 70 23.56 -13.18 -4.63
N HIS A 71 24.82 -13.05 -4.17
CA HIS A 71 25.36 -13.88 -3.08
C HIS A 71 24.97 -13.39 -1.69
N TYR A 72 24.59 -12.13 -1.54
CA TYR A 72 24.28 -11.49 -0.25
C TYR A 72 22.90 -10.83 -0.28
N ARG A 73 22.33 -10.58 0.89
CA ARG A 73 21.12 -9.75 1.01
C ARG A 73 21.50 -8.31 0.63
N HIS A 74 20.96 -7.83 -0.47
CA HIS A 74 21.28 -6.50 -0.99
C HIS A 74 20.48 -5.42 -0.25
N PRO A 75 21.02 -4.21 -0.07
CA PRO A 75 20.23 -3.06 0.41
C PRO A 75 18.94 -2.86 -0.38
N ASP A 76 18.99 -3.08 -1.70
CA ASP A 76 17.82 -2.94 -2.57
C ASP A 76 16.76 -3.99 -2.26
N ASP A 77 17.14 -5.23 -1.93
CA ASP A 77 16.17 -6.25 -1.50
C ASP A 77 15.37 -5.75 -0.29
N MET A 78 16.05 -5.12 0.67
CA MET A 78 15.41 -4.61 1.89
C MET A 78 14.57 -3.36 1.61
N ALA A 79 15.02 -2.48 0.72
CA ALA A 79 14.26 -1.33 0.26
C ALA A 79 12.99 -1.74 -0.49
N ILE A 80 13.08 -2.77 -1.36
CA ILE A 80 11.94 -3.37 -2.05
C ILE A 80 11.00 -4.00 -1.02
N CYS A 81 11.50 -4.78 -0.06
CA CYS A 81 10.67 -5.35 1.01
C CYS A 81 9.92 -4.26 1.79
N ALA A 82 10.59 -3.15 2.10
CA ALA A 82 9.97 -2.02 2.80
C ALA A 82 8.91 -1.33 1.95
N ALA A 83 9.17 -1.10 0.65
CA ALA A 83 8.19 -0.57 -0.28
C ALA A 83 6.94 -1.46 -0.38
N LEU A 84 7.11 -2.79 -0.38
CA LEU A 84 6.00 -3.74 -0.41
C LEU A 84 5.15 -3.70 0.87
N VAL A 85 5.78 -3.49 2.03
CA VAL A 85 5.05 -3.27 3.30
C VAL A 85 4.21 -1.99 3.24
N VAL A 86 4.73 -0.92 2.63
CA VAL A 86 3.97 0.31 2.40
C VAL A 86 2.79 0.05 1.43
N LEU A 87 3.05 -0.66 0.34
CA LEU A 87 2.05 -0.91 -0.71
C LEU A 87 0.92 -1.88 -0.30
N GLU A 88 1.10 -2.69 0.75
CA GLU A 88 0.07 -3.61 1.30
C GLU A 88 -1.27 -2.89 1.60
N ARG A 89 -1.22 -1.61 1.98
CA ARG A 89 -2.40 -0.81 2.34
C ARG A 89 -2.89 0.10 1.22
N SER A 90 -2.23 0.06 0.06
CA SER A 90 -2.57 0.91 -1.08
C SER A 90 -3.88 0.45 -1.73
N PRO A 91 -4.80 1.37 -2.08
CA PRO A 91 -6.06 1.01 -2.72
C PRO A 91 -5.93 0.61 -4.21
N ILE A 92 -4.73 0.67 -4.79
CA ILE A 92 -4.57 0.74 -6.25
C ILE A 92 -4.13 -0.60 -6.86
N SER A 93 -4.76 -0.97 -7.99
CA SER A 93 -4.47 -2.18 -8.77
C SER A 93 -3.02 -2.29 -9.26
N HIS A 94 -2.31 -1.17 -9.45
CA HIS A 94 -0.89 -1.16 -9.83
C HIS A 94 0.01 -1.86 -8.79
N ALA A 95 -0.29 -1.69 -7.49
CA ALA A 95 0.43 -2.38 -6.43
C ALA A 95 0.25 -3.91 -6.54
N ARG A 96 -0.97 -4.38 -6.82
CA ARG A 96 -1.27 -5.80 -7.07
C ARG A 96 -0.53 -6.38 -8.26
N ASN A 97 -0.46 -5.64 -9.38
CA ASN A 97 0.31 -6.09 -10.54
C ASN A 97 1.80 -6.26 -10.21
N LEU A 98 2.35 -5.38 -9.38
CA LEU A 98 3.73 -5.48 -8.91
C LEU A 98 3.94 -6.71 -8.02
N PHE A 99 3.04 -6.97 -7.05
CA PHE A 99 3.09 -8.17 -6.20
C PHE A 99 3.07 -9.45 -7.04
N SER A 100 2.15 -9.57 -8.00
CA SER A 100 2.05 -10.74 -8.87
C SER A 100 3.32 -10.95 -9.71
N ARG A 101 3.88 -9.89 -10.28
CA ARG A 101 5.14 -9.96 -11.04
C ARG A 101 6.29 -10.48 -10.17
N LEU A 102 6.44 -9.94 -8.96
CA LEU A 102 7.49 -10.32 -8.03
C LEU A 102 7.42 -11.80 -7.63
N GLN A 103 6.22 -12.34 -7.43
CA GLN A 103 6.02 -13.76 -7.13
C GLN A 103 6.48 -14.69 -8.26
N THR A 104 6.45 -14.21 -9.51
CA THR A 104 6.84 -15.01 -10.70
C THR A 104 8.32 -14.94 -11.06
N LEU A 105 9.09 -14.02 -10.45
CA LEU A 105 10.53 -13.94 -10.65
C LEU A 105 11.18 -15.21 -10.10
N LYS A 106 12.15 -15.80 -10.82
CA LYS A 106 12.84 -17.05 -10.42
C LYS A 106 14.28 -16.81 -9.98
N GLU A 107 14.54 -15.66 -9.39
CA GLU A 107 15.89 -15.26 -8.98
C GLU A 107 16.16 -15.68 -7.53
N ARG A 108 17.34 -16.27 -7.28
CA ARG A 108 17.72 -16.78 -5.95
C ARG A 108 18.00 -15.65 -4.95
N SER A 109 18.39 -14.47 -5.41
CA SER A 109 18.59 -13.26 -4.59
C SER A 109 17.28 -12.73 -4.02
N LEU A 110 16.19 -12.82 -4.78
CA LEU A 110 14.90 -12.23 -4.46
C LEU A 110 14.01 -13.06 -3.52
N VAL A 111 14.54 -14.08 -2.86
CA VAL A 111 13.72 -14.98 -2.01
C VAL A 111 12.97 -14.22 -0.91
N TRP A 112 13.58 -13.20 -0.32
CA TRP A 112 12.91 -12.38 0.71
C TRP A 112 11.83 -11.48 0.11
N VAL A 113 12.11 -10.88 -1.04
CA VAL A 113 11.17 -10.05 -1.80
C VAL A 113 9.95 -10.86 -2.25
N GLN A 114 10.13 -12.08 -2.75
CA GLN A 114 9.04 -12.98 -3.10
C GLN A 114 8.18 -13.32 -1.89
N ARG A 115 8.81 -13.76 -0.79
CA ARG A 115 8.09 -14.17 0.41
C ARG A 115 7.33 -13.02 1.06
N ILE A 116 7.89 -11.82 1.10
CA ILE A 116 7.18 -10.65 1.61
C ILE A 116 6.07 -10.22 0.65
N ALA A 117 6.29 -10.32 -0.67
CA ALA A 117 5.25 -10.05 -1.67
C ALA A 117 4.06 -10.99 -1.52
N GLU A 118 4.29 -12.30 -1.35
CA GLU A 118 3.24 -13.30 -1.06
C GLU A 118 2.51 -12.97 0.25
N TYR A 119 3.26 -12.63 1.31
CA TYR A 119 2.71 -12.32 2.62
C TYR A 119 1.86 -11.04 2.61
N CYS A 120 2.31 -9.99 1.93
CA CYS A 120 1.58 -8.74 1.77
C CYS A 120 0.37 -8.90 0.83
N ASP A 121 0.48 -9.65 -0.26
CA ASP A 121 -0.63 -9.89 -1.20
C ASP A 121 -1.80 -10.63 -0.53
N ALA A 122 -1.51 -11.64 0.30
CA ALA A 122 -2.52 -12.34 1.10
C ALA A 122 -3.26 -11.42 2.11
N ARG A 123 -2.70 -10.25 2.41
CA ARG A 123 -3.22 -9.26 3.34
C ARG A 123 -3.66 -7.97 2.68
N PHE A 124 -3.50 -7.88 1.35
CA PHE A 124 -3.87 -6.72 0.58
C PHE A 124 -5.37 -6.50 0.75
N VAL A 125 -5.72 -5.44 1.48
CA VAL A 125 -7.12 -5.07 1.68
C VAL A 125 -7.57 -4.42 0.39
N PRO A 126 -8.46 -5.03 -0.42
CA PRO A 126 -9.08 -4.30 -1.50
C PRO A 126 -9.79 -3.10 -0.84
N CYS A 127 -9.33 -1.89 -1.15
CA CYS A 127 -10.17 -0.73 -0.93
C CYS A 127 -11.35 -0.88 -1.89
N ASP A 128 -12.44 -1.45 -1.38
CA ASP A 128 -13.77 -1.32 -1.95
C ASP A 128 -14.22 0.15 -1.83
N CYS A 129 -13.45 1.07 -2.41
CA CYS A 129 -13.86 2.45 -2.64
C CYS A 129 -14.84 2.52 -3.81
N THR A 130 -15.82 1.62 -3.86
CA THR A 130 -17.06 1.78 -4.62
C THR A 130 -18.09 0.75 -4.16
N ARG A 131 -18.42 0.73 -2.86
CA ARG A 131 -19.77 0.31 -2.48
C ARG A 131 -20.71 1.44 -2.90
N ILE A 132 -21.11 1.46 -4.17
CA ILE A 132 -22.16 2.36 -4.65
C ILE A 132 -23.42 1.94 -3.91
N VAL A 133 -23.75 2.66 -2.84
CA VAL A 133 -25.07 2.54 -2.24
C VAL A 133 -26.02 3.29 -3.17
N LEU A 134 -26.67 2.55 -4.08
CA LEU A 134 -27.81 3.06 -4.83
C LEU A 134 -28.97 3.27 -3.86
N GLN A 135 -28.97 4.40 -3.14
CA GLN A 135 -30.16 4.82 -2.42
C GLN A 135 -31.14 5.41 -3.43
N ARG A 136 -32.20 4.66 -3.73
CA ARG A 136 -33.38 5.18 -4.43
C ARG A 136 -34.10 6.14 -3.49
N ALA A 137 -33.86 7.43 -3.65
CA ALA A 137 -34.74 8.46 -3.13
C ALA A 137 -35.62 8.94 -4.28
N GLY A 138 -36.87 8.48 -4.32
CA GLY A 138 -37.92 9.07 -5.15
C GLY A 138 -38.81 9.95 -4.27
N PRO A 139 -39.20 11.16 -4.70
CA PRO A 139 -40.40 11.79 -4.17
C PRO A 139 -41.62 10.95 -4.59
N ALA A 140 -42.74 11.11 -3.87
CA ALA A 140 -43.99 10.41 -4.14
C ALA A 140 -44.56 10.63 -5.57
N ASP A 141 -43.98 11.56 -6.35
CA ASP A 141 -44.43 11.96 -7.68
C ASP A 141 -43.67 11.26 -8.85
N GLY A 142 -42.90 10.20 -8.57
CA GLY A 142 -42.39 9.29 -9.61
C GLY A 142 -41.04 9.67 -10.26
N THR A 143 -40.41 10.77 -9.85
CA THR A 143 -39.08 11.16 -10.37
C THR A 143 -37.96 10.48 -9.57
N THR A 144 -37.20 9.56 -10.18
CA THR A 144 -36.07 8.90 -9.49
C THR A 144 -34.84 9.81 -9.49
N ILE A 145 -34.34 10.22 -8.32
CA ILE A 145 -33.06 10.94 -8.19
C ILE A 145 -31.98 9.93 -7.77
N LEU A 146 -30.95 9.77 -8.61
CA LEU A 146 -29.77 8.96 -8.31
C LEU A 146 -28.77 9.82 -7.51
N LEU A 147 -28.72 9.62 -6.19
CA LEU A 147 -27.68 10.19 -5.35
C LEU A 147 -26.47 9.26 -5.34
N VAL A 148 -25.40 9.65 -6.03
CA VAL A 148 -24.11 8.96 -5.98
C VAL A 148 -23.29 9.56 -4.84
N GLY A 149 -23.40 8.98 -3.64
CA GLY A 149 -22.54 9.31 -2.50
C GLY A 149 -21.34 8.36 -2.44
N ALA A 150 -20.14 8.86 -2.71
CA ALA A 150 -18.90 8.12 -2.45
C ALA A 150 -18.54 8.27 -0.96
N CYS A 151 -18.89 7.27 -0.13
CA CYS A 151 -18.41 7.22 1.25
C CYS A 151 -17.05 6.54 1.32
N ILE A 152 -16.02 7.30 1.68
CA ILE A 152 -14.71 6.75 2.07
C ILE A 152 -14.86 6.21 3.50
N VAL A 153 -15.14 4.92 3.64
CA VAL A 153 -15.15 4.26 4.96
C VAL A 153 -13.70 3.92 5.31
N ARG A 154 -13.10 4.67 6.23
CA ARG A 154 -11.83 4.29 6.86
C ARG A 154 -12.02 2.99 7.66
N PRO A 155 -11.13 1.99 7.55
CA PRO A 155 -11.22 0.80 8.38
C PRO A 155 -10.87 1.16 9.83
N GLY A 156 -11.86 1.13 10.72
CA GLY A 156 -11.65 1.24 12.18
C GLY A 156 -12.60 2.15 12.98
N ALA A 157 -13.60 2.81 12.37
CA ALA A 157 -14.60 3.53 13.16
C ALA A 157 -15.69 2.57 13.66
N PRO A 158 -16.00 2.51 14.97
CA PRO A 158 -17.22 1.87 15.42
C PRO A 158 -18.40 2.59 14.76
N VAL A 159 -19.27 1.82 14.12
CA VAL A 159 -20.54 2.33 13.62
C VAL A 159 -21.43 2.49 14.84
N ASP A 160 -21.38 3.65 15.49
CA ASP A 160 -22.45 4.05 16.40
C ASP A 160 -23.71 4.23 15.56
N ALA A 161 -24.63 3.28 15.73
CA ALA A 161 -25.92 3.26 15.03
C ALA A 161 -26.94 4.24 15.64
N SER A 162 -26.47 5.34 16.23
CA SER A 162 -27.32 6.33 16.88
C SER A 162 -26.82 7.74 16.58
N ASP A 163 -27.78 8.57 16.25
CA ASP A 163 -27.75 10.04 16.15
C ASP A 163 -27.35 10.72 14.83
N SER A 164 -28.42 10.98 14.06
CA SER A 164 -28.90 12.34 13.80
C SER A 164 -28.11 13.27 12.87
N THR A 165 -28.65 13.40 11.66
CA THR A 165 -28.92 14.67 10.97
C THR A 165 -27.79 15.71 10.96
N GLN A 166 -26.94 15.68 9.93
CA GLN A 166 -26.27 16.91 9.49
C GLN A 166 -26.75 17.29 8.10
N ARG A 167 -27.60 18.33 8.09
CA ARG A 167 -27.88 19.15 6.92
C ARG A 167 -26.57 19.73 6.41
N ILE A 168 -26.22 19.45 5.16
CA ILE A 168 -25.39 20.38 4.38
C ILE A 168 -26.38 21.14 3.50
N VAL A 169 -26.58 22.40 3.88
CA VAL A 169 -27.26 23.44 3.10
C VAL A 169 -26.37 23.75 1.89
N ALA A 170 -27.03 23.97 0.75
CA ALA A 170 -26.47 24.28 -0.56
C ALA A 170 -25.43 25.42 -0.57
#